data_AF-A0A9W5U2M5-F1
#
_entry.id   AF-A0A9W5U2M5-F1
#
_cell.length_a   1.000
_cell.length_b   1.000
_cell.length_c   1.000
_cell.angle_alpha   90.00
_cell.angle_beta   90.00
_cell.angle_gamma   90.00
#
_symmetry.space_group_name_H-M   'P 1'
#
loop_
_entity.id
_entity.type
_entity.pdbx_description
1 polymer ?
#
loop_
_entity_poly.entity_id
_entity_poly.type
_entity_poly.pdbx_seq_one_letter_code
_entity_poly.pdbx_strand_id
1 'polypeptide(L)'
;MSKWFYFNLLLLIAAVWQVVKTFSFQGIQLHITIGFAGLLFFLFNWTRHAVYSTIRNTPERKTKIRLANLSKKIVPYHRWIGTTALIAIVIHAIFVINRYGLHLYWLKMTAGLVAGILLIGMVTTGWLRLFKPTVRKRKLHIYIGIILFFVIFAHVLL
;
A
#
# COMPACT_ATOMS: atom_id res chain seq x y z
N MET A 1 6.28 5.69 19.02
CA MET A 1 5.72 5.77 17.65
C MET A 1 4.47 4.89 17.55
N SER A 2 3.56 5.17 16.61
CA SER A 2 2.33 4.37 16.44
C SER A 2 2.65 2.92 16.04
N LYS A 3 1.88 1.94 16.54
CA LYS A 3 2.01 0.51 16.15
C LYS A 3 1.98 0.28 14.64
N TRP A 4 1.24 1.12 13.90
CA TRP A 4 1.15 1.06 12.44
C TRP A 4 2.47 1.36 11.74
N PHE A 5 3.36 2.14 12.38
CA PHE A 5 4.71 2.37 11.86
C PHE A 5 5.53 1.07 11.88
N TYR A 6 5.47 0.31 12.97
CA TYR A 6 6.17 -0.97 13.07
C TYR A 6 5.64 -2.00 12.09
N PHE A 7 4.32 -2.07 11.88
CA PHE A 7 3.76 -2.92 10.83
C PHE A 7 4.27 -2.52 9.44
N ASN A 8 4.30 -1.22 9.13
CA ASN A 8 4.83 -0.73 7.86
C ASN A 8 6.30 -1.10 7.65
N LEU A 9 7.11 -0.95 8.71
CA LEU A 9 8.52 -1.32 8.70
C LEU A 9 8.71 -2.83 8.53
N LEU A 10 7.91 -3.65 9.21
CA LEU A 10 7.96 -5.10 9.09
C LEU A 10 7.65 -5.55 7.65
N LEU A 11 6.61 -4.98 7.03
CA LEU A 11 6.29 -5.26 5.63
C LEU A 11 7.41 -4.82 4.69
N LEU A 12 8.03 -3.67 4.94
CA LEU A 12 9.19 -3.21 4.16
C LEU A 12 10.37 -4.19 4.27
N ILE A 13 10.71 -4.62 5.49
CA ILE A 13 11.79 -5.58 5.74
C ILE A 13 11.49 -6.91 5.04
N ALA A 14 10.26 -7.43 5.17
CA ALA A 14 9.85 -8.66 4.51
C ALA A 14 9.96 -8.57 2.99
N ALA A 15 9.55 -7.45 2.40
CA ALA A 15 9.64 -7.23 0.96
C ALA A 15 11.08 -7.14 0.47
N VAL A 16 11.94 -6.36 1.17
CA VAL A 16 13.38 -6.26 0.87
C VAL A 16 14.05 -7.63 0.99
N TRP A 17 13.72 -8.40 2.02
CA TRP A 17 14.23 -9.75 2.21
C TRP A 17 13.89 -10.68 1.04
N GLN A 18 12.63 -10.68 0.60
CA GLN A 18 12.17 -11.51 -0.53
C GLN A 18 12.84 -11.12 -1.85
N VAL A 19 12.97 -9.81 -2.06
CA VAL A 19 13.74 -9.20 -3.16
C VAL A 19 15.18 -9.73 -3.16
N VAL A 20 15.93 -9.52 -2.07
CA VAL A 20 17.34 -9.93 -1.96
C VAL A 20 17.52 -11.45 -2.10
N LYS A 21 16.66 -12.25 -1.45
CA LYS A 21 16.70 -13.72 -1.56
C LYS A 21 16.54 -14.17 -3.01
N THR A 22 15.60 -13.59 -3.74
CA THR A 22 15.31 -13.95 -5.14
C THR A 22 16.41 -13.48 -6.11
N PHE A 23 17.10 -12.38 -5.79
CA PHE A 23 18.15 -11.80 -6.65
C PHE A 23 19.48 -12.53 -6.65
N SER A 24 19.66 -13.55 -5.81
CA SER A 24 20.91 -14.31 -5.73
C SER A 24 21.23 -15.15 -6.99
N PHE A 25 20.31 -15.31 -7.96
CA PHE A 25 20.53 -16.26 -9.06
C PHE A 25 20.56 -15.72 -10.50
N GLN A 26 19.73 -14.78 -10.95
CA GLN A 26 19.74 -14.37 -12.38
C GLN A 26 19.14 -12.97 -12.61
N GLY A 27 19.89 -11.91 -12.31
CA GLY A 27 19.54 -10.53 -12.69
C GLY A 27 18.22 -10.00 -12.12
N ILE A 28 17.99 -8.69 -12.31
CA ILE A 28 16.79 -8.05 -11.80
C ILE A 28 15.62 -8.32 -12.74
N GLN A 29 14.71 -9.22 -12.36
CA GLN A 29 13.48 -9.46 -13.13
C GLN A 29 12.56 -8.23 -13.06
N LEU A 30 12.29 -7.64 -14.23
CA LEU A 30 11.56 -6.37 -14.35
C LEU A 30 10.22 -6.35 -13.58
N HIS A 31 9.48 -7.45 -13.61
CA HIS A 31 8.20 -7.54 -12.91
C HIS A 31 8.34 -7.45 -11.39
N ILE A 32 9.43 -7.96 -10.80
CA ILE A 32 9.70 -7.86 -9.36
C ILE A 32 10.01 -6.41 -9.00
N THR A 33 10.82 -5.71 -9.80
CA THR A 33 11.16 -4.30 -9.57
C THR A 33 9.95 -3.39 -9.64
N ILE A 34 9.09 -3.59 -10.63
CA ILE A 34 7.85 -2.81 -10.77
C ILE A 34 6.89 -3.10 -9.61
N GLY A 35 6.75 -4.37 -9.22
CA GLY A 35 5.96 -4.77 -8.06
C GLY A 35 6.47 -4.14 -6.76
N PHE A 36 7.80 -4.15 -6.56
CA PHE A 36 8.44 -3.52 -5.41
C PHE A 36 8.26 -2.00 -5.40
N ALA A 37 8.41 -1.32 -6.54
CA ALA A 37 8.13 0.11 -6.66
C ALA A 37 6.66 0.44 -6.32
N GLY A 38 5.71 -0.36 -6.83
CA GLY A 38 4.30 -0.25 -6.48
C GLY A 38 4.05 -0.41 -4.97
N LEU A 39 4.72 -1.38 -4.34
CA LEU A 39 4.69 -1.57 -2.89
C LEU A 39 5.23 -0.35 -2.15
N LEU A 40 6.35 0.23 -2.57
CA LEU A 40 6.92 1.42 -1.90
C LEU A 40 5.94 2.61 -1.94
N PHE A 41 5.27 2.85 -3.07
CA PHE A 41 4.21 3.87 -3.14
C PHE A 41 3.02 3.54 -2.23
N PHE A 42 2.64 2.27 -2.12
CA PHE A 42 1.63 1.83 -1.16
C PHE A 42 2.08 2.09 0.28
N LEU A 43 3.30 1.72 0.68
CA LEU A 43 3.82 1.91 2.05
C LEU A 43 3.95 3.39 2.40
N PHE A 44 4.35 4.24 1.45
CA PHE A 44 4.32 5.70 1.61
C PHE A 44 2.90 6.18 1.97
N ASN A 45 1.90 5.72 1.24
CA ASN A 45 0.51 6.06 1.51
C ASN A 45 0.00 5.47 2.83
N TRP A 46 0.39 4.25 3.15
CA TRP A 46 0.03 3.57 4.39
C TRP A 46 0.58 4.29 5.63
N THR A 47 1.76 4.91 5.52
CA THR A 47 2.39 5.70 6.58
C THR A 47 1.45 6.77 7.16
N ARG A 48 0.47 7.25 6.38
CA ARG A 48 -0.55 8.17 6.89
C ARG A 48 -1.37 7.61 8.04
N HIS A 49 -1.66 6.31 8.07
CA HIS A 49 -2.34 5.69 9.20
C HIS A 49 -1.52 5.83 10.49
N ALA A 50 -0.22 5.60 10.40
CA ALA A 50 0.71 5.81 11.51
C ALA A 50 0.74 7.29 11.92
N VAL A 51 0.89 8.22 10.97
CA VAL A 51 0.92 9.67 11.24
C VAL A 51 -0.38 10.13 11.93
N TYR A 52 -1.55 9.74 11.43
CA TYR A 52 -2.82 10.14 12.04
C TYR A 52 -3.00 9.52 13.44
N SER A 53 -2.55 8.30 13.65
CA SER A 53 -2.54 7.68 14.98
C SER A 53 -1.61 8.43 15.93
N THR A 54 -0.41 8.83 15.47
CA THR A 54 0.53 9.65 16.26
C THR A 54 -0.11 10.98 16.63
N ILE A 55 -0.69 11.72 15.67
CA ILE A 55 -1.37 13.01 15.91
C ILE A 55 -2.45 12.90 17.00
N ARG A 56 -3.28 11.84 16.98
CA ARG A 56 -4.35 11.65 17.97
C ARG A 56 -3.81 11.43 19.38
N ASN A 57 -2.69 10.71 19.48
CA ASN A 57 -2.11 10.29 20.75
C ASN A 57 -1.05 11.27 21.30
N THR A 58 -0.64 12.29 20.54
CA THR A 58 0.26 13.33 21.04
C THR A 58 -0.45 14.17 22.11
N PRO A 59 0.09 14.29 23.33
CA PRO A 59 -0.52 15.11 24.39
C PRO A 59 -0.30 16.61 24.13
N GLU A 60 0.91 17.00 23.70
CA GLU A 60 1.28 18.39 23.50
C GLU A 60 0.56 19.02 22.29
N ARG A 61 -0.21 20.09 22.54
CA ARG A 61 -1.04 20.76 21.53
C ARG A 61 -0.22 21.37 20.39
N LYS A 62 0.92 22.01 20.70
CA LYS A 62 1.77 22.66 19.70
C LYS A 62 2.33 21.65 18.70
N THR A 63 2.86 20.52 19.19
CA THR A 63 3.30 19.42 18.34
C THR A 63 2.16 18.80 17.54
N LYS A 64 0.98 18.59 18.15
CA LYS A 64 -0.21 18.08 17.44
C LYS A 64 -0.61 18.97 16.26
N ILE A 65 -0.63 20.29 16.45
CA ILE A 65 -0.95 21.27 15.39
C ILE A 65 0.11 21.21 14.27
N ARG A 66 1.40 21.19 14.63
CA ARG A 66 2.50 21.08 13.66
C ARG A 66 2.36 19.83 12.78
N LEU A 67 2.15 18.67 13.38
CA LEU A 67 1.98 17.40 12.66
C LEU A 67 0.70 17.38 11.80
N ALA A 68 -0.39 17.95 12.30
CA ALA A 68 -1.64 18.06 11.54
C ALA A 68 -1.47 18.94 10.30
N ASN A 69 -0.78 20.08 10.43
CA ASN A 69 -0.51 20.98 9.31
C ASN A 69 0.40 20.32 8.26
N LEU A 70 1.43 19.59 8.70
CA LEU A 70 2.26 18.79 7.79
C LEU A 70 1.43 17.74 7.05
N SER A 71 0.60 16.98 7.76
CA SER A 71 -0.25 15.94 7.17
C SER A 71 -1.24 16.51 6.14
N LYS A 72 -1.82 17.70 6.41
CA LYS A 72 -2.71 18.39 5.46
C LYS A 72 -2.02 18.69 4.13
N LYS A 73 -0.77 19.19 4.16
CA LYS A 73 0.01 19.47 2.93
C LYS A 73 0.25 18.22 2.07
N ILE A 74 0.32 17.04 2.68
CA ILE A 74 0.57 15.77 1.98
C ILE A 74 -0.72 15.16 1.38
N VAL A 75 -1.93 15.64 1.76
CA VAL A 75 -3.23 15.10 1.27
C VAL A 75 -3.35 15.02 -0.25
N PRO A 76 -2.99 16.04 -1.03
CA PRO A 76 -3.11 15.98 -2.49
C PRO A 76 -2.22 14.89 -3.09
N TYR A 77 -0.97 14.81 -2.65
CA TYR A 77 0.02 13.84 -3.12
C TYR A 77 -0.38 12.39 -2.80
N HIS A 78 -0.99 12.16 -1.65
CA HIS A 78 -1.44 10.81 -1.26
C HIS A 78 -2.38 10.15 -2.27
N ARG A 79 -3.29 10.93 -2.87
CA ARG A 79 -4.20 10.41 -3.91
C ARG A 79 -3.43 10.01 -5.16
N TRP A 80 -2.57 10.90 -5.64
CA TRP A 80 -1.75 10.65 -6.83
C TRP A 80 -0.78 9.50 -6.63
N ILE A 81 -0.09 9.44 -5.50
CA ILE A 81 0.79 8.31 -5.15
C ILE A 81 0.00 7.00 -5.07
N GLY A 82 -1.27 7.04 -4.63
CA GLY A 82 -2.14 5.87 -4.62
C GLY A 82 -2.47 5.40 -6.04
N THR A 83 -2.80 6.33 -6.93
CA THR A 83 -2.99 6.04 -8.36
C THR A 83 -1.71 5.51 -8.99
N THR A 84 -0.54 6.08 -8.69
CA THR A 84 0.76 5.60 -9.20
C THR A 84 1.06 4.19 -8.70
N ALA A 85 0.77 3.89 -7.42
CA ALA A 85 0.88 2.53 -6.90
C ALA A 85 -0.02 1.56 -7.69
N LEU A 86 -1.27 1.95 -7.96
CA LEU A 86 -2.19 1.12 -8.75
C LEU A 86 -1.67 0.87 -10.17
N ILE A 87 -1.18 1.90 -10.86
CA ILE A 87 -0.60 1.76 -12.21
C ILE A 87 0.57 0.77 -12.18
N ALA A 88 1.50 0.93 -11.24
CA ALA A 88 2.64 0.02 -11.09
C ALA A 88 2.19 -1.42 -10.82
N ILE A 89 1.20 -1.63 -9.95
CA ILE A 89 0.67 -2.97 -9.63
C ILE A 89 -0.07 -3.60 -10.81
N VAL A 90 -0.78 -2.81 -11.63
CA VAL A 90 -1.39 -3.32 -12.87
C VAL A 90 -0.31 -3.77 -13.86
N ILE A 91 0.74 -2.97 -14.06
CA ILE A 91 1.87 -3.35 -14.93
C ILE A 91 2.57 -4.61 -14.40
N HIS A 92 2.81 -4.68 -13.09
CA HIS A 92 3.34 -5.88 -12.43
C HIS A 92 2.48 -7.12 -12.70
N ALA A 93 1.16 -7.02 -12.52
CA ALA A 93 0.23 -8.12 -12.76
C ALA A 93 0.24 -8.56 -14.24
N ILE A 94 0.27 -7.61 -15.18
CA ILE A 94 0.38 -7.90 -16.62
C ILE A 94 1.64 -8.72 -16.92
N PHE A 95 2.80 -8.30 -16.41
CA PHE A 95 4.04 -9.05 -16.63
C PHE A 95 4.02 -10.45 -15.99
N VAL A 96 3.48 -10.58 -14.78
CA VAL A 96 3.37 -11.87 -14.10
C VAL A 96 2.45 -12.81 -14.89
N ILE A 97 1.27 -12.35 -15.31
CA ILE A 97 0.31 -13.16 -16.07
C ILE A 97 0.86 -13.51 -17.45
N ASN A 98 1.53 -12.58 -18.13
CA ASN A 98 2.13 -12.84 -19.43
C ASN A 98 3.26 -13.88 -19.34
N ARG A 99 4.08 -13.83 -18.28
CA ARG A 99 5.21 -14.73 -18.10
C ARG A 99 4.83 -16.12 -17.59
N TYR A 100 3.86 -16.18 -16.67
CA TYR A 100 3.54 -17.42 -15.95
C TYR A 100 2.14 -17.96 -16.25
N GLY A 101 1.33 -17.27 -17.05
CA GLY A 101 -0.08 -17.59 -17.23
C GLY A 101 -0.96 -17.18 -16.03
N LEU A 102 -2.27 -17.41 -16.13
CA LEU A 102 -3.22 -17.19 -15.04
C LEU A 102 -3.50 -18.52 -14.31
N HIS A 103 -2.93 -18.68 -13.12
CA HIS A 103 -3.05 -19.88 -12.29
C HIS A 103 -3.65 -19.54 -10.92
N LEU A 104 -4.98 -19.54 -10.83
CA LEU A 104 -5.72 -19.16 -9.61
C LEU A 104 -5.58 -20.17 -8.45
N TYR A 105 -5.01 -21.35 -8.70
CA TYR A 105 -4.69 -22.32 -7.66
C TYR A 105 -3.36 -22.01 -6.95
N TRP A 106 -2.52 -21.12 -7.51
CA TRP A 106 -1.29 -20.66 -6.86
C TRP A 106 -1.60 -19.56 -5.86
N LEU A 107 -1.43 -19.87 -4.57
CA LEU A 107 -1.76 -18.96 -3.47
C LEU A 107 -1.12 -17.57 -3.61
N LYS A 108 0.14 -17.50 -4.06
CA LYS A 108 0.83 -16.22 -4.29
C LYS A 108 0.13 -15.38 -5.35
N MET A 109 -0.25 -15.97 -6.48
CA MET A 109 -0.94 -15.26 -7.57
C MET A 109 -2.33 -14.81 -7.13
N THR A 110 -3.09 -15.68 -6.46
CA THR A 110 -4.43 -15.36 -5.97
C THR A 110 -4.41 -14.27 -4.91
N ALA A 111 -3.49 -14.33 -3.96
CA ALA A 111 -3.29 -13.24 -2.99
C ALA A 111 -2.93 -11.92 -3.69
N GLY A 112 -2.09 -11.96 -4.73
CA GLY A 112 -1.73 -10.79 -5.54
C GLY A 112 -2.92 -10.19 -6.30
N LEU A 113 -3.78 -11.02 -6.89
CA LEU A 113 -5.00 -10.58 -7.56
C LEU A 113 -6.00 -9.94 -6.59
N VAL A 114 -6.21 -10.56 -5.43
CA VAL A 114 -7.06 -10.00 -4.37
C VAL A 114 -6.50 -8.66 -3.88
N ALA A 115 -5.18 -8.56 -3.70
CA ALA A 115 -4.53 -7.28 -3.37
C ALA A 115 -4.76 -6.22 -4.46
N GLY A 116 -4.64 -6.59 -5.74
CA GLY A 116 -4.91 -5.70 -6.87
C GLY A 116 -6.34 -5.15 -6.87
N ILE A 117 -7.34 -6.03 -6.68
CA ILE A 117 -8.77 -5.65 -6.60
C ILE A 117 -9.01 -4.71 -5.42
N LEU A 118 -8.45 -5.03 -4.25
CA LEU A 118 -8.56 -4.19 -3.06
C LEU A 118 -7.89 -2.83 -3.26
N LEU A 119 -6.75 -2.77 -3.97
CA LEU A 119 -6.06 -1.52 -4.31
C LEU A 119 -6.90 -0.66 -5.28
N ILE A 120 -7.55 -1.26 -6.27
CA ILE A 120 -8.52 -0.56 -7.14
C ILE A 120 -9.63 0.06 -6.28
N GLY A 121 -10.23 -0.72 -5.38
CA GLY A 121 -11.25 -0.22 -4.45
C GLY A 121 -10.74 0.89 -3.54
N MET A 122 -9.50 0.78 -3.05
CA MET A 122 -8.85 1.77 -2.18
C MET A 122 -8.64 3.10 -2.90
N VAL A 123 -8.10 3.07 -4.12
CA VAL A 123 -7.89 4.27 -4.95
C VAL A 123 -9.22 4.90 -5.33
N THR A 124 -10.18 4.10 -5.80
CA THR A 124 -11.52 4.56 -6.20
C THR A 124 -12.23 5.25 -5.04
N THR A 125 -12.29 4.62 -3.87
CA THR A 125 -12.89 5.22 -2.68
C THR A 125 -12.14 6.48 -2.20
N GLY A 126 -10.82 6.56 -2.44
CA GLY A 126 -10.02 7.74 -2.18
C GLY A 126 -10.42 8.95 -3.03
N TRP A 127 -10.62 8.74 -4.34
CA TRP A 127 -11.07 9.77 -5.27
C TRP A 127 -12.54 10.16 -5.05
N LEU A 128 -13.43 9.20 -4.81
CA LEU A 128 -14.86 9.45 -4.54
C LEU A 128 -15.13 10.33 -3.31
N ARG A 129 -14.15 10.45 -2.39
CA ARG A 129 -14.24 11.32 -1.21
C ARG A 129 -14.00 12.79 -1.54
N LEU A 130 -13.42 13.13 -2.69
CA LEU A 130 -13.33 14.51 -3.17
C LEU A 130 -14.70 15.04 -3.58
N PHE A 131 -15.45 14.26 -4.35
CA PHE A 131 -16.74 14.66 -4.87
C PHE A 131 -17.83 14.71 -3.80
N LYS A 132 -17.88 13.71 -2.92
CA LYS A 132 -18.88 13.67 -1.83
C LYS A 132 -18.28 13.02 -0.59
N PRO A 133 -17.69 13.79 0.33
CA PRO A 133 -17.12 13.27 1.57
C PRO A 133 -18.23 12.81 2.51
N THR A 134 -18.29 11.51 2.81
CA THR A 134 -19.20 10.96 3.82
C THR A 134 -18.43 10.12 4.83
N VAL A 135 -18.96 10.01 6.05
CA VAL A 135 -18.38 9.16 7.10
C VAL A 135 -18.33 7.70 6.65
N ARG A 136 -19.38 7.22 5.95
CA ARG A 136 -19.45 5.86 5.40
C ARG A 136 -18.29 5.59 4.41
N LYS A 137 -18.07 6.47 3.42
CA LYS A 137 -16.96 6.34 2.48
C LYS A 137 -15.59 6.38 3.15
N ARG A 138 -15.43 7.24 4.18
CA ARG A 138 -14.20 7.29 4.98
C ARG A 138 -13.95 5.98 5.71
N LYS A 139 -14.96 5.39 6.36
CA LYS A 139 -14.84 4.10 7.04
C LYS A 139 -14.50 2.98 6.06
N LEU A 140 -15.21 2.91 4.93
CA LEU A 140 -14.95 1.94 3.88
C LEU A 140 -13.51 2.01 3.37
N HIS A 141 -13.03 3.21 3.02
CA HIS A 141 -11.65 3.43 2.59
C HIS A 141 -10.63 2.96 3.63
N ILE A 142 -10.88 3.23 4.92
CA ILE A 142 -10.00 2.76 6.01
C ILE A 142 -10.02 1.23 6.12
N TYR A 143 -11.19 0.60 6.06
CA TYR A 143 -11.31 -0.85 6.20
C TYR A 143 -10.69 -1.59 5.01
N ILE A 144 -10.94 -1.14 3.78
CA ILE A 144 -10.28 -1.67 2.58
C ILE A 144 -8.76 -1.53 2.72
N GLY A 145 -8.27 -0.37 3.17
CA GLY A 145 -6.84 -0.17 3.40
C GLY A 145 -6.24 -1.18 4.39
N ILE A 146 -6.91 -1.43 5.51
CA ILE A 146 -6.45 -2.41 6.52
C ILE A 146 -6.43 -3.83 5.94
N ILE A 147 -7.49 -4.25 5.25
CA ILE A 147 -7.55 -5.58 4.62
C ILE A 147 -6.43 -5.69 3.57
N LEU A 148 -6.30 -4.68 2.71
CA LEU A 148 -5.27 -4.61 1.67
C LEU A 148 -3.85 -4.75 2.25
N PHE A 149 -3.56 -4.10 3.37
CA PHE A 149 -2.26 -4.21 4.03
C PHE A 149 -1.91 -5.67 4.38
N PHE A 150 -2.85 -6.39 5.00
CA PHE A 150 -2.61 -7.79 5.39
C PHE A 150 -2.56 -8.74 4.18
N VAL A 151 -3.37 -8.49 3.14
CA VAL A 151 -3.33 -9.28 1.91
C VAL A 151 -2.00 -9.08 1.16
N ILE A 152 -1.49 -7.83 1.09
CA ILE A 152 -0.16 -7.55 0.54
C ILE A 152 0.91 -8.28 1.36
N PHE A 153 0.82 -8.23 2.69
CA PHE A 153 1.76 -8.92 3.57
C PHE A 153 1.78 -10.43 3.29
N ALA A 154 0.61 -11.05 3.15
CA ALA A 154 0.51 -12.46 2.77
C ALA A 154 1.11 -12.72 1.37
N HIS A 155 0.78 -11.90 0.38
CA HIS A 155 1.32 -12.02 -0.98
C HIS A 155 2.86 -11.92 -1.04
N VAL A 156 3.46 -11.08 -0.20
CA VAL A 156 4.93 -10.94 -0.09
C VAL A 156 5.57 -12.18 0.57
N LEU A 157 4.90 -12.80 1.55
CA LEU A 157 5.46 -13.96 2.26
C LEU A 157 5.34 -15.28 1.49
N LEU A 158 4.28 -15.45 0.71
CA LEU A 158 4.08 -16.59 -0.21
C LEU A 158 5.08 -16.55 -1.36
#